data_AF-A0A954T368-F1
#
_entry.id   AF-A0A954T368-F1
#
_cell.length_a   1.000
_cell.length_b   1.000
_cell.length_c   1.000
_cell.angle_alpha   90.00
_cell.angle_beta   90.00
_cell.angle_gamma   90.00
#
_symmetry.space_group_name_H-M   'P 1'
#
loop_
_entity.id
_entity.type
_entity.pdbx_description
1 polymer ?
#
loop_
_entity_poly.entity_id
_entity_poly.type
_entity_poly.pdbx_seq_one_letter_code
_entity_poly.pdbx_strand_id
1 'polypeptide(L)' 'IRDATRIHIHFRDEVKDLIEAHPERFLHLLHIVLPDEVRHWPYGINDALNMIVEADESLLSDARLRELRRRWDAR' A
#
# COMPACT_ATOMS: atom_id res chain seq x y z
N ILE A 1 26.92 2.61 -6.16
CA ILE A 1 25.72 3.09 -5.41
C ILE A 1 24.53 2.77 -6.31
N ARG A 2 23.75 1.74 -5.99
CA ARG A 2 22.57 1.37 -6.80
C ARG A 2 21.47 2.36 -6.47
N ASP A 3 21.18 3.23 -7.43
CA ASP A 3 20.11 4.21 -7.38
C ASP A 3 18.78 3.45 -7.23
N ALA A 4 18.20 3.50 -6.03
CA ALA A 4 16.91 2.91 -5.75
C ALA A 4 15.89 3.71 -6.57
N THR A 5 15.54 3.16 -7.73
CA THR A 5 14.51 3.70 -8.63
C THR A 5 13.34 4.16 -7.79
N ARG A 6 13.14 5.47 -7.67
CA ARG A 6 11.98 6.07 -7.00
C ARG A 6 10.76 5.63 -7.78
N ILE A 7 10.11 4.56 -7.30
CA ILE A 7 8.85 4.09 -7.87
C ILE A 7 7.80 5.14 -7.50
N HIS A 8 7.55 6.07 -8.42
CA HIS A 8 6.37 6.90 -8.38
C HIS A 8 5.18 6.02 -8.76
N ILE A 9 4.45 5.50 -7.77
CA ILE A 9 3.16 4.87 -8.03
C ILE A 9 2.16 6.01 -8.27
N HIS A 10 2.06 6.44 -9.53
CA HIS A 10 0.86 7.11 -9.98
C HIS A 10 -0.23 6.04 -10.07
N PHE A 11 -1.15 6.05 -9.10
CA PHE A 11 -2.38 5.26 -9.15
C PHE A 11 -3.24 5.81 -10.30
N ARG A 12 -2.88 5.45 -11.54
CA ARG A 12 -3.75 5.60 -12.71
C ARG A 12 -5.02 4.79 -12.46
N ASP A 13 -6.08 5.11 -13.19
CA ASP A 13 -7.39 4.46 -13.07
C ASP A 13 -7.28 2.92 -13.04
N GLU A 14 -6.37 2.35 -13.85
CA GLU A 14 -6.07 0.91 -13.90
C GLU A 14 -5.63 0.30 -12.55
N VAL A 15 -4.88 1.04 -11.72
CA VAL A 15 -4.44 0.56 -10.40
C VAL A 15 -5.58 0.65 -9.41
N LYS A 16 -6.42 1.68 -9.53
CA LYS A 16 -7.63 1.79 -8.72
C LYS A 16 -8.57 0.62 -9.00
N ASP A 17 -8.83 0.32 -10.28
CA ASP A 17 -9.64 -0.84 -10.69
C ASP A 17 -9.07 -2.15 -10.15
N LEU A 18 -7.73 -2.29 -10.12
CA LEU A 18 -7.05 -3.46 -9.56
C LEU A 18 -7.24 -3.57 -8.03
N ILE A 19 -7.17 -2.45 -7.30
CA ILE A 19 -7.41 -2.42 -5.85
C ILE A 19 -8.87 -2.77 -5.57
N GLU A 20 -9.82 -2.21 -6.32
CA GLU A 20 -11.24 -2.49 -6.16
C GLU A 20 -11.57 -3.96 -6.46
N ALA A 21 -10.99 -4.54 -7.50
CA ALA A 21 -11.24 -5.94 -7.87
C ALA A 21 -10.56 -6.94 -6.92
N HIS A 22 -9.38 -6.60 -6.38
CA HIS A 22 -8.52 -7.53 -5.65
C HIS A 22 -7.82 -6.89 -4.43
N PRO A 23 -8.57 -6.32 -3.47
CA PRO A 23 -8.00 -5.52 -2.38
C PRO A 23 -7.05 -6.33 -1.48
N GLU A 24 -7.42 -7.57 -1.16
CA GLU A 24 -6.59 -8.44 -0.33
C GLU A 24 -5.25 -8.82 -1.01
N ARG A 25 -5.30 -9.13 -2.32
CA ARG A 25 -4.10 -9.48 -3.07
C ARG A 25 -3.17 -8.27 -3.21
N PHE A 26 -3.74 -7.09 -3.43
CA PHE A 26 -2.98 -5.86 -3.48
C PHE A 26 -2.32 -5.54 -2.13
N LEU A 27 -3.07 -5.69 -1.02
CA LEU A 27 -2.51 -5.58 0.34
C LEU A 27 -1.36 -6.56 0.58
N HIS A 28 -1.50 -7.81 0.13
CA HIS A 28 -0.44 -8.81 0.23
C HIS A 28 0.82 -8.39 -0.51
N LEU A 29 0.68 -7.85 -1.73
CA LEU A 29 1.80 -7.33 -2.50
C LEU A 29 2.49 -6.18 -1.76
N LEU A 30 1.74 -5.18 -1.30
CA LEU A 30 2.29 -4.05 -0.55
C LEU A 30 3.09 -4.53 0.67
N HIS A 31 2.54 -5.49 1.42
CA HIS A 31 3.21 -6.04 2.61
C HIS A 31 4.54 -6.75 2.28
N ILE A 32 4.70 -7.29 1.08
CA ILE A 32 5.94 -7.97 0.65
C ILE A 32 6.95 -7.00 0.04
N VAL A 33 6.48 -6.06 -0.78
CA VAL A 33 7.37 -5.23 -1.62
C VAL A 33 7.77 -3.93 -0.95
N LEU A 34 7.00 -3.45 0.02
CA LEU A 34 7.37 -2.23 0.73
C LEU A 34 8.61 -2.48 1.59
N PRO A 35 9.61 -1.58 1.52
CA PRO A 35 10.80 -1.69 2.36
C PRO A 35 10.44 -1.46 3.82
N ASP A 36 11.23 -2.00 4.75
CA ASP A 36 11.02 -1.80 6.19
C ASP A 36 11.14 -0.31 6.59
N GLU A 37 12.00 0.44 5.90
CA GLU A 37 12.16 1.87 6.13
C GLU A 37 11.09 2.70 5.42
N VAL A 38 10.17 3.27 6.20
CA VAL A 38 8.99 4.02 5.72
C VAL A 38 9.33 5.24 4.89
N ARG A 39 10.50 5.85 5.11
CA ARG A 39 11.02 6.97 4.29
C ARG A 39 11.22 6.61 2.81
N HIS A 40 11.32 5.32 2.49
CA HIS A 40 11.46 4.81 1.13
C HIS A 40 10.15 4.35 0.51
N TRP A 41 9.01 4.53 1.21
CA TRP A 41 7.72 4.14 0.67
C TRP A 41 7.33 5.03 -0.51
N PRO A 42 6.67 4.47 -1.54
CA PRO A 42 6.16 5.24 -2.65
C PRO A 42 5.22 6.36 -2.19
N TYR A 43 5.22 7.46 -2.93
CA TYR A 43 4.22 8.50 -2.76
C TYR A 43 2.82 7.95 -3.05
N GLY A 44 1.80 8.43 -2.33
CA GLY A 44 0.41 7.96 -2.47
C GLY A 44 0.10 6.65 -1.75
N ILE A 45 1.03 6.08 -0.97
CA ILE A 45 0.78 4.83 -0.25
C ILE A 45 -0.39 4.92 0.74
N ASN A 46 -0.54 6.06 1.41
CA ASN A 46 -1.67 6.30 2.31
C ASN A 46 -3.01 6.22 1.56
N ASP A 47 -3.07 6.80 0.36
CA ASP A 47 -4.28 6.78 -0.47
C ASP A 47 -4.58 5.34 -0.91
N ALA A 48 -3.57 4.57 -1.29
CA ALA A 48 -3.71 3.15 -1.61
C ALA A 48 -4.23 2.32 -0.42
N LEU A 49 -3.70 2.55 0.78
CA LEU A 49 -4.16 1.88 2.00
C LEU A 49 -5.60 2.25 2.37
N ASN A 50 -6.07 3.45 2.01
CA ASN A 50 -7.46 3.86 2.15
C ASN A 50 -8.34 3.20 1.08
N MET A 51 -7.92 3.19 -0.19
CA MET A 51 -8.66 2.52 -1.27
C MET A 51 -8.86 1.03 -1.00
N ILE A 52 -7.87 0.34 -0.39
CA ILE A 52 -8.01 -1.07 0.02
C ILE A 52 -9.16 -1.24 1.02
N VAL A 53 -9.28 -0.33 2.00
CA VAL A 53 -10.34 -0.35 3.01
C VAL A 53 -11.70 -0.01 2.40
N GLU A 54 -11.73 0.96 1.49
CA GLU A 54 -12.95 1.35 0.76
C GLU A 54 -13.47 0.19 -0.12
N ALA A 55 -12.57 -0.59 -0.72
CA ALA A 55 -12.91 -1.76 -1.52
C ALA A 55 -13.37 -2.96 -0.67
N ASP A 56 -12.79 -3.15 0.52
CA ASP A 56 -13.19 -4.21 1.46
C ASP A 56 -12.94 -3.80 2.92
N GLU A 57 -14.01 -3.40 3.61
CA GLU A 57 -13.96 -2.96 5.00
C GLU A 57 -13.49 -4.05 5.97
N SER A 58 -13.64 -5.34 5.62
CA SER A 58 -13.20 -6.43 6.49
C SER A 58 -11.67 -6.42 6.71
N LEU A 59 -10.92 -5.85 5.75
CA LEU A 59 -9.47 -5.70 5.81
C LEU A 59 -9.00 -4.70 6.87
N LEU A 60 -9.88 -3.88 7.45
CA LEU A 60 -9.56 -3.08 8.65
C LEU A 60 -9.02 -3.93 9.79
N SER A 61 -9.49 -5.18 9.88
CA SER A 61 -9.07 -6.14 10.89
C SER A 61 -7.87 -6.99 10.48
N ASP A 62 -7.38 -6.85 9.24
CA ASP A 62 -6.26 -7.62 8.70
C ASP A 62 -4.94 -7.20 9.38
N ALA A 63 -4.14 -8.20 9.77
CA ALA A 63 -2.88 -7.95 10.45
C ALA A 63 -1.87 -7.19 9.59
N ARG A 64 -1.84 -7.44 8.28
CA ARG A 64 -0.94 -6.80 7.31
C ARG A 64 -1.28 -5.32 7.18
N LEU A 65 -2.58 -4.99 7.05
CA LEU A 65 -3.02 -3.61 6.94
C LEU A 65 -2.68 -2.82 8.20
N ARG A 66 -2.97 -3.39 9.38
CA ARG A 66 -2.63 -2.74 10.66
C ARG A 66 -1.14 -2.51 10.83
N GLU A 67 -0.32 -3.47 10.43
CA GLU A 67 1.14 -3.31 10.48
C GLU A 67 1.63 -2.20 9.55
N LEU A 68 1.14 -2.17 8.30
CA LEU A 68 1.51 -1.11 7.36
C LEU A 68 1.07 0.27 7.85
N ARG A 69 -0.14 0.41 8.39
CA ARG A 69 -0.63 1.67 9.00
C ARG A 69 0.23 2.09 10.19
N ARG A 70 0.55 1.17 11.11
CA ARG A 70 1.43 1.46 12.25
C ARG A 70 2.80 1.99 11.81
N ARG A 71 3.40 1.37 10.80
CA ARG A 71 4.69 1.82 10.25
C ARG A 71 4.54 3.22 9.65
N TRP A 72 3.50 3.45 8.85
CA TRP A 72 3.22 4.74 8.25
C TRP A 72 3.03 5.86 9.29
N ASP A 73 2.26 5.61 10.35
CA ASP A 73 1.97 6.57 11.41
C ASP A 73 3.19 6.86 12.31
N ALA A 74 4.19 5.96 12.33
CA ALA A 74 5.45 6.12 13.07
C ALA A 74 6.54 6.88 12.29
N ARG A 75 6.24 7.35 11.07
CA ARG A 75 7.15 8.09 10.19
C ARG A 75 7.41 9.52 10.66
#